data_AF-A0AAU1BRV3-F1
#
_entry.id   AF-A0AAU1BRV3-F1
#
_cell.length_a   1.000
_cell.length_b   1.000
_cell.length_c   1.000
_cell.angle_alpha   90.00
_cell.angle_beta   90.00
_cell.angle_gamma   90.00
#
_symmetry.space_group_name_H-M   'P 1'
#
loop_
_entity.id
_entity.type
_entity.pdbx_description
1 polymer ?
#
loop_
_entity_poly.entity_id
_entity_poly.type
_entity_poly.pdbx_seq_one_letter_code
_entity_poly.pdbx_strand_id
1 'polypeptide(L)'
;MASTATRTPPDLDAKLADARTEAEKIRGELSSAEQDLAAALEREDFRAADEAKARVEAARVPMALAEANVQALQGAMAALDAQRQQAQAAAQRQARQEAAQRTLEAATATEREAEETAHRCMAEVTAGLEAIRAALVTAKAAEQTAHGARREASSATAELTDTAAVLHVPMPSWASARIERSAVLCAILRGRDL
;
A
#
# COMPACT_ATOMS: atom_id res chain seq x y z
N MET A 1 9.48 -33.23 18.20
CA MET A 1 8.45 -32.32 18.76
C MET A 1 9.01 -31.72 20.03
N ALA A 2 9.59 -30.53 19.95
CA ALA A 2 10.22 -29.86 21.09
C ALA A 2 9.15 -29.07 21.86
N SER A 3 8.92 -29.45 23.11
CA SER A 3 8.05 -28.74 24.05
C SER A 3 8.62 -27.34 24.29
N THR A 4 8.03 -26.33 23.67
CA THR A 4 8.27 -24.92 24.03
C THR A 4 7.54 -24.68 25.34
N ALA A 5 8.18 -25.03 26.46
CA ALA A 5 7.79 -24.52 27.76
C ALA A 5 7.82 -22.99 27.66
N THR A 6 6.64 -22.40 27.53
CA THR A 6 6.43 -20.96 27.61
C THR A 6 6.78 -20.59 29.05
N ARG A 7 8.05 -20.26 29.29
CA ARG A 7 8.50 -19.68 30.55
C ARG A 7 7.69 -18.40 30.72
N THR A 8 6.71 -18.44 31.60
CA THR A 8 5.98 -17.25 32.02
C THR A 8 7.02 -16.21 32.41
N PRO A 9 7.04 -15.02 31.79
CA PRO A 9 8.01 -14.01 32.11
C PRO A 9 7.92 -13.69 33.61
N PRO A 10 9.06 -13.44 34.28
CA PRO A 10 9.05 -13.09 35.69
C PRO A 10 8.21 -11.83 35.91
N ASP A 11 7.32 -11.87 36.88
CA ASP A 11 6.52 -10.72 37.30
C ASP A 11 7.44 -9.69 37.99
N LEU A 12 7.96 -8.76 37.19
CA LEU A 12 8.87 -7.71 37.67
C LEU A 12 8.13 -6.68 38.53
N ASP A 13 6.83 -6.49 38.31
CA ASP A 13 5.99 -5.57 39.09
C ASP A 13 5.81 -6.08 40.51
N ALA A 14 5.43 -7.36 40.66
CA ALA A 14 5.34 -8.00 41.97
C ALA A 14 6.69 -7.99 42.70
N LYS A 15 7.78 -8.33 42.00
CA LYS A 15 9.14 -8.33 42.57
C LYS A 15 9.60 -6.94 42.99
N LEU A 16 9.24 -5.88 42.25
CA LEU A 16 9.56 -4.50 42.62
C LEU A 16 8.77 -4.07 43.85
N ALA A 17 7.50 -4.46 43.95
CA ALA A 17 6.68 -4.18 45.13
C ALA A 17 7.24 -4.86 46.39
N ASP A 18 7.65 -6.12 46.27
CA ASP A 18 8.31 -6.87 47.36
C ASP A 18 9.64 -6.22 47.77
N ALA A 19 10.49 -5.88 46.79
CA ALA A 19 11.78 -5.23 47.05
C ALA A 19 11.64 -3.86 47.72
N ARG A 20 10.61 -3.07 47.33
CA ARG A 20 10.30 -1.78 47.97
C ARG A 20 9.83 -1.96 49.41
N THR A 21 8.99 -2.96 49.66
CA THR A 21 8.50 -3.27 51.00
C THR A 21 9.65 -3.68 51.92
N GLU A 22 10.55 -4.53 51.43
CA GLU A 22 11.74 -4.95 52.17
C GLU A 22 12.70 -3.78 52.45
N ALA A 23 12.96 -2.92 51.45
CA ALA A 23 13.78 -1.73 51.63
C ALA A 23 13.18 -0.76 52.65
N GLU A 24 11.85 -0.55 52.63
CA GLU A 24 11.17 0.32 53.57
C GLU A 24 11.21 -0.22 55.00
N LYS A 25 11.09 -1.54 55.16
CA LYS A 25 11.22 -2.21 56.45
C LYS A 25 12.62 -2.00 57.04
N ILE A 26 13.67 -2.28 56.25
CA ILE A 26 15.07 -2.10 56.69
C ILE A 26 15.37 -0.62 56.97
N ARG A 27 14.81 0.30 56.18
CA ARG A 27 14.89 1.75 56.44
C ARG A 27 14.27 2.13 57.78
N GLY A 28 13.11 1.57 58.12
CA GLY A 28 12.46 1.76 59.42
C GLY A 28 13.32 1.25 60.58
N GLU A 29 13.92 0.06 60.44
CA GLU A 29 14.84 -0.52 61.42
C GLU A 29 16.09 0.35 61.63
N LEU A 30 16.69 0.85 60.54
CA LEU A 30 17.84 1.76 60.58
C LEU A 30 17.46 3.09 61.26
N SER A 31 16.35 3.70 60.87
CA SER A 31 15.90 4.98 61.44
C SER A 31 15.60 4.86 62.94
N SER A 32 14.98 3.77 63.38
CA SER A 32 14.77 3.50 64.80
C SER A 32 16.09 3.33 65.56
N ALA A 33 17.06 2.61 64.99
CA ALA A 33 18.38 2.43 65.61
C ALA A 33 19.17 3.74 65.70
N GLU A 34 19.05 4.62 64.69
CA GLU A 34 19.65 5.96 64.69
C GLU A 34 19.01 6.89 65.73
N GLN A 35 17.69 6.82 65.90
CA GLN A 35 16.98 7.56 66.95
C GLN A 35 17.36 7.07 68.36
N ASP A 36 17.45 5.75 68.56
CA ASP A 36 17.90 5.15 69.81
C ASP A 36 19.33 5.59 70.16
N LEU A 37 20.22 5.64 69.15
CA LEU A 37 21.59 6.12 69.31
C LEU A 37 21.62 7.59 69.71
N ALA A 38 20.86 8.45 69.03
CA ALA A 38 20.77 9.87 69.37
C ALA A 38 20.25 10.09 70.80
N ALA A 39 19.19 9.39 71.19
CA ALA A 39 18.60 9.49 72.53
C ALA A 39 19.54 8.96 73.63
N ALA A 40 20.31 7.90 73.36
CA ALA A 40 21.31 7.39 74.31
C ALA A 40 22.47 8.37 74.50
N LEU A 41 22.92 9.01 73.41
CA LEU A 41 23.97 10.04 73.46
C LEU A 41 23.51 11.29 74.22
N GLU A 42 22.26 11.74 74.03
CA GLU A 42 21.69 12.87 74.79
C GLU A 42 21.60 12.61 76.30
N ARG A 43 21.42 11.34 76.70
CA ARG A 43 21.34 10.92 78.11
C ARG A 43 22.70 10.54 78.70
N GLU A 44 23.78 10.64 77.93
CA GLU A 44 25.13 10.19 78.29
C GLU A 44 25.19 8.70 78.70
N ASP A 45 24.24 7.88 78.22
CA ASP A 45 24.24 6.43 78.44
C ASP A 45 25.08 5.75 77.36
N PHE A 46 26.39 5.71 77.60
CA PHE A 46 27.36 5.18 76.64
C PHE A 46 27.16 3.68 76.35
N ARG A 47 26.59 2.92 77.28
CA ARG A 47 26.32 1.50 77.06
C ARG A 47 25.17 1.32 76.07
N ALA A 48 24.07 2.03 76.28
CA ALA A 48 22.95 2.03 75.35
C ALA A 48 23.36 2.59 73.97
N ALA A 49 24.27 3.58 73.94
CA ALA A 49 24.80 4.13 72.70
C ALA A 49 25.62 3.10 71.91
N ASP A 50 26.50 2.31 72.55
CA ASP A 50 27.25 1.26 71.86
C ASP A 50 26.34 0.15 71.31
N GLU A 51 25.30 -0.24 72.07
CA GLU A 51 24.30 -1.22 71.61
C GLU A 51 23.48 -0.69 70.41
N ALA A 52 23.07 0.57 70.43
CA ALA A 52 22.37 1.21 69.30
C ALA A 52 23.29 1.37 68.08
N LYS A 53 24.55 1.75 68.28
CA LYS A 53 25.55 1.87 67.21
C LYS A 53 25.80 0.52 66.51
N ALA A 54 25.89 -0.58 67.27
CA ALA A 54 26.03 -1.91 66.70
C ALA A 54 24.82 -2.28 65.81
N ARG A 55 23.60 -1.89 66.22
CA ARG A 55 22.39 -2.09 65.40
C ARG A 55 22.39 -1.24 64.13
N VAL A 56 22.82 0.03 64.21
CA VAL A 56 22.97 0.91 63.02
C VAL A 56 23.97 0.30 62.03
N GLU A 57 25.15 -0.09 62.48
CA GLU A 57 26.17 -0.68 61.59
C GLU A 57 25.70 -2.01 60.99
N ALA A 58 24.96 -2.84 61.74
CA ALA A 58 24.39 -4.08 61.24
C ALA A 58 23.30 -3.86 60.16
N ALA A 59 22.54 -2.75 60.23
CA ALA A 59 21.45 -2.44 59.31
C ALA A 59 21.91 -1.72 58.01
N ARG A 60 23.08 -1.06 58.02
CA ARG A 60 23.60 -0.30 56.86
C ARG A 60 23.84 -1.15 55.61
N VAL A 61 24.46 -2.32 55.75
CA VAL A 61 24.78 -3.20 54.61
C VAL A 61 23.50 -3.79 53.98
N PRO A 62 22.56 -4.37 54.76
CA PRO A 62 21.26 -4.79 54.24
C PRO A 62 20.51 -3.66 53.52
N MET A 63 20.55 -2.44 54.07
CA MET A 63 19.90 -1.28 53.47
C MET A 63 20.45 -0.96 52.08
N ALA A 64 21.79 -0.88 51.95
CA ALA A 64 22.43 -0.63 50.67
C ALA A 64 22.10 -1.71 49.62
N LEU A 65 22.02 -2.98 50.03
CA LEU A 65 21.63 -4.08 49.13
C LEU A 65 20.17 -3.99 48.70
N ALA A 66 19.27 -3.64 49.63
CA ALA A 66 17.84 -3.50 49.33
C ALA A 66 17.59 -2.35 48.34
N GLU A 67 18.24 -1.20 48.53
CA GLU A 67 18.15 -0.07 47.60
C GLU A 67 18.74 -0.40 46.22
N ALA A 68 19.89 -1.07 46.17
CA ALA A 68 20.49 -1.53 44.91
C ALA A 68 19.57 -2.50 44.16
N ASN A 69 18.88 -3.39 44.87
CA ASN A 69 17.93 -4.33 44.28
C ASN A 69 16.71 -3.60 43.68
N VAL A 70 16.16 -2.59 44.39
CA VAL A 70 15.07 -1.76 43.88
C VAL A 70 15.50 -1.03 42.60
N GLN A 71 16.71 -0.45 42.57
CA GLN A 71 17.24 0.23 41.38
C GLN A 71 17.44 -0.72 40.21
N ALA A 72 17.98 -1.92 40.46
CA ALA A 72 18.19 -2.94 39.43
C ALA A 72 16.87 -3.39 38.79
N LEU A 73 15.83 -3.61 39.61
CA LEU A 73 14.50 -3.98 39.12
C LEU A 73 13.85 -2.87 38.30
N GLN A 74 13.96 -1.61 38.74
CA GLN A 74 13.47 -0.46 37.98
C GLN A 74 14.17 -0.33 36.62
N GLY A 75 15.50 -0.50 36.59
CA GLY A 75 16.28 -0.50 35.35
C GLY A 75 15.87 -1.63 34.40
N ALA A 76 15.63 -2.84 34.92
CA ALA A 76 15.18 -3.97 34.13
C ALA A 76 13.78 -3.76 33.53
N MET A 77 12.86 -3.15 34.28
CA MET A 77 11.53 -2.78 33.76
C MET A 77 11.61 -1.74 32.64
N ALA A 78 12.39 -0.67 32.84
CA ALA A 78 12.57 0.36 31.82
C ALA A 78 13.18 -0.21 30.52
N ALA A 79 14.16 -1.12 30.65
CA ALA A 79 14.75 -1.80 29.50
C ALA A 79 13.75 -2.72 28.78
N LEU A 80 12.91 -3.44 29.53
CA LEU A 80 11.87 -4.31 28.96
C LEU A 80 10.82 -3.49 28.19
N ASP A 81 10.39 -2.35 28.74
CA ASP A 81 9.44 -1.48 28.07
C ASP A 81 10.03 -0.82 26.82
N ALA A 82 11.28 -0.38 26.88
CA ALA A 82 12.00 0.11 25.69
C ALA A 82 12.09 -0.98 24.60
N GLN A 83 12.39 -2.22 24.97
CA GLN A 83 12.42 -3.34 24.03
C GLN A 83 11.04 -3.64 23.43
N ARG A 84 9.97 -3.60 24.25
CA ARG A 84 8.58 -3.77 23.78
C ARG A 84 8.20 -2.67 22.79
N GLN A 85 8.53 -1.42 23.08
CA GLN A 85 8.27 -0.29 22.18
C GLN A 85 9.03 -0.44 20.86
N GLN A 86 10.31 -0.82 20.90
CA GLN A 86 11.10 -1.06 19.70
C GLN A 86 10.55 -2.22 18.85
N ALA A 87 10.15 -3.33 19.50
CA ALA A 87 9.55 -4.47 18.81
C ALA A 87 8.20 -4.10 18.16
N GLN A 88 7.35 -3.35 18.85
CA GLN A 88 6.10 -2.85 18.29
C GLN A 88 6.32 -1.90 17.12
N ALA A 89 7.27 -0.96 17.23
CA ALA A 89 7.61 -0.04 16.15
C ALA A 89 8.19 -0.76 14.93
N ALA A 90 8.97 -1.83 15.13
CA ALA A 90 9.46 -2.69 14.05
C ALA A 90 8.30 -3.44 13.37
N ALA A 91 7.43 -4.08 14.16
CA ALA A 91 6.26 -4.80 13.64
C ALA A 91 5.30 -3.88 12.87
N GLN A 92 5.06 -2.66 13.37
CA GLN A 92 4.23 -1.67 12.67
C GLN A 92 4.87 -1.22 11.34
N ARG A 93 6.20 -1.02 11.30
CA ARG A 93 6.91 -0.69 10.06
C ARG A 93 6.79 -1.82 9.04
N GLN A 94 6.99 -3.06 9.47
CA GLN A 94 6.85 -4.22 8.60
C GLN A 94 5.41 -4.37 8.07
N ALA A 95 4.40 -4.25 8.93
CA ALA A 95 3.01 -4.32 8.51
C ALA A 95 2.64 -3.21 7.50
N ARG A 96 3.16 -1.99 7.67
CA ARG A 96 2.97 -0.90 6.70
C ARG A 96 3.64 -1.19 5.37
N GLN A 97 4.86 -1.74 5.38
CA GLN A 97 5.58 -2.13 4.16
C GLN A 97 4.84 -3.24 3.41
N GLU A 98 4.39 -4.29 4.10
CA GLU A 98 3.62 -5.38 3.50
C GLU A 98 2.29 -4.88 2.90
N ALA A 99 1.57 -3.98 3.59
CA ALA A 99 0.34 -3.39 3.07
C ALA A 99 0.60 -2.49 1.84
N ALA A 100 1.65 -1.68 1.87
CA ALA A 100 2.05 -0.84 0.74
C ALA A 100 2.44 -1.69 -0.47
N GLN A 101 3.18 -2.78 -0.26
CA GLN A 101 3.59 -3.68 -1.33
C GLN A 101 2.40 -4.38 -1.99
N ARG A 102 1.44 -4.89 -1.20
CA ARG A 102 0.18 -5.45 -1.75
C ARG A 102 -0.61 -4.43 -2.56
N THR A 103 -0.64 -3.18 -2.10
CA THR A 103 -1.34 -2.10 -2.81
C THR A 103 -0.66 -1.78 -4.13
N LEU A 104 0.68 -1.74 -4.15
CA LEU A 104 1.46 -1.51 -5.37
C LEU A 104 1.29 -2.65 -6.38
N GLU A 105 1.34 -3.90 -5.92
CA GLU A 105 1.12 -5.09 -6.76
C GLU A 105 -0.29 -5.08 -7.37
N ALA A 106 -1.32 -4.73 -6.58
CA ALA A 106 -2.69 -4.62 -7.08
C ALA A 106 -2.82 -3.49 -8.12
N ALA A 107 -2.28 -2.29 -7.83
CA ALA A 107 -2.35 -1.14 -8.72
C ALA A 107 -1.65 -1.42 -10.06
N THR A 108 -0.46 -2.01 -10.04
CA THR A 108 0.29 -2.37 -11.25
C THR A 108 -0.39 -3.47 -12.06
N ALA A 109 -1.08 -4.42 -11.42
CA ALA A 109 -1.88 -5.42 -12.12
C ALA A 109 -3.08 -4.77 -12.83
N THR A 110 -3.79 -3.86 -12.16
CA THR A 110 -4.90 -3.10 -12.76
C THR A 110 -4.43 -2.20 -13.91
N GLU A 111 -3.27 -1.56 -13.79
CA GLU A 111 -2.68 -0.75 -14.86
C GLU A 111 -2.41 -1.59 -16.11
N ARG A 112 -1.78 -2.77 -15.96
CA ARG A 112 -1.53 -3.68 -17.08
C ARG A 112 -2.81 -4.16 -17.75
N GLU A 113 -3.83 -4.52 -16.96
CA GLU A 113 -5.12 -4.94 -17.52
C GLU A 113 -5.81 -3.80 -18.29
N ALA A 114 -5.71 -2.57 -17.79
CA ALA A 114 -6.23 -1.39 -18.47
C ALA A 114 -5.48 -1.09 -19.77
N GLU A 115 -4.15 -1.20 -19.78
CA GLU A 115 -3.31 -1.07 -20.98
C GLU A 115 -3.65 -2.13 -22.03
N GLU A 116 -3.73 -3.40 -21.65
CA GLU A 116 -4.11 -4.50 -22.54
C GLU A 116 -5.51 -4.31 -23.12
N THR A 117 -6.45 -3.82 -22.30
CA THR A 117 -7.80 -3.50 -22.75
C THR A 117 -7.79 -2.34 -23.73
N ALA A 118 -7.06 -1.26 -23.45
CA ALA A 118 -6.91 -0.12 -24.35
C ALA A 118 -6.29 -0.52 -25.69
N HIS A 119 -5.24 -1.35 -25.67
CA HIS A 119 -4.62 -1.89 -26.89
C HIS A 119 -5.61 -2.71 -27.72
N ARG A 120 -6.40 -3.58 -27.07
CA ARG A 120 -7.43 -4.36 -27.74
C ARG A 120 -8.50 -3.48 -28.38
N CYS A 121 -9.03 -2.51 -27.63
CA CYS A 121 -10.02 -1.57 -28.15
C CYS A 121 -9.47 -0.75 -29.33
N MET A 122 -8.22 -0.28 -29.25
CA MET A 122 -7.58 0.43 -30.36
C MET A 122 -7.37 -0.45 -31.59
N ALA A 123 -7.01 -1.73 -31.40
CA ALA A 123 -6.91 -2.69 -32.49
C ALA A 123 -8.28 -2.94 -33.16
N GLU A 124 -9.34 -3.11 -32.37
CA GLU A 124 -10.71 -3.26 -32.85
C GLU A 124 -11.18 -2.03 -33.63
N VAL A 125 -10.93 -0.82 -33.12
CA VAL A 125 -11.26 0.44 -33.82
C VAL A 125 -10.50 0.54 -35.14
N THR A 126 -9.20 0.21 -35.14
CA THR A 126 -8.38 0.25 -36.36
C THR A 126 -8.90 -0.72 -37.42
N ALA A 127 -9.18 -1.97 -37.02
CA ALA A 127 -9.77 -2.97 -37.92
C ALA A 127 -11.15 -2.52 -38.43
N GLY A 128 -11.98 -1.90 -37.59
CA GLY A 128 -13.26 -1.34 -37.97
C GLY A 128 -13.14 -0.22 -39.02
N LEU A 129 -12.18 0.69 -38.86
CA LEU A 129 -11.90 1.75 -39.83
C LEU A 129 -11.43 1.19 -41.18
N GLU A 130 -10.56 0.18 -41.17
CA GLU A 130 -10.12 -0.51 -42.38
C GLU A 130 -11.28 -1.22 -43.10
N ALA A 131 -12.16 -1.88 -42.35
CA ALA A 131 -13.35 -2.53 -42.90
C ALA A 131 -14.32 -1.51 -43.54
N ILE A 132 -14.55 -0.37 -42.88
CA ILE A 132 -15.35 0.73 -43.45
C ILE A 132 -14.69 1.25 -44.73
N ARG A 133 -13.38 1.49 -44.71
CA ARG A 133 -12.63 1.94 -45.90
C ARG A 133 -12.79 0.96 -47.06
N ALA A 134 -12.62 -0.34 -46.81
CA ALA A 134 -12.80 -1.38 -47.81
C ALA A 134 -14.23 -1.38 -48.38
N ALA A 135 -15.26 -1.24 -47.52
CA ALA A 135 -16.65 -1.14 -47.96
C ALA A 135 -16.90 0.10 -48.84
N LEU A 136 -16.32 1.27 -48.49
CA LEU A 136 -16.43 2.48 -49.30
C LEU A 136 -15.74 2.33 -50.66
N VAL A 137 -14.57 1.70 -50.71
CA VAL A 137 -13.86 1.40 -51.98
C VAL A 137 -14.70 0.48 -52.86
N THR A 138 -15.23 -0.60 -52.30
CA THR A 138 -16.11 -1.54 -53.03
C THR A 138 -17.38 -0.84 -53.54
N ALA A 139 -18.01 0.02 -52.73
CA ALA A 139 -19.18 0.78 -53.15
C ALA A 139 -18.87 1.72 -54.33
N LYS A 140 -17.74 2.44 -54.30
CA LYS A 140 -17.31 3.30 -55.41
C LYS A 140 -16.97 2.49 -56.66
N ALA A 141 -16.34 1.33 -56.51
CA ALA A 141 -16.04 0.44 -57.63
C ALA A 141 -17.33 -0.07 -58.29
N ALA A 142 -18.33 -0.48 -57.49
CA ALA A 142 -19.63 -0.90 -57.99
C ALA A 142 -20.36 0.23 -58.76
N GLU A 143 -20.29 1.49 -58.27
CA GLU A 143 -20.81 2.63 -59.01
C GLU A 143 -20.12 2.80 -60.38
N GLN A 144 -18.80 2.69 -60.42
CA GLN A 144 -18.03 2.81 -61.67
C GLN A 144 -18.35 1.68 -62.65
N THR A 145 -18.46 0.43 -62.19
CA THR A 145 -18.84 -0.72 -63.01
C THR A 145 -20.23 -0.54 -63.59
N ALA A 146 -21.21 -0.13 -62.78
CA ALA A 146 -22.56 0.11 -63.24
C ALA A 146 -22.65 1.30 -64.23
N HIS A 147 -21.81 2.32 -64.07
CA HIS A 147 -21.67 3.41 -65.05
C HIS A 147 -21.12 2.90 -66.39
N GLY A 148 -20.10 2.04 -66.36
CA GLY A 148 -19.54 1.37 -67.53
C GLY A 148 -20.59 0.55 -68.28
N ALA A 149 -21.29 -0.35 -67.58
CA ALA A 149 -22.33 -1.19 -68.16
C ALA A 149 -23.48 -0.37 -68.80
N ARG A 150 -23.84 0.77 -68.22
CA ARG A 150 -24.85 1.67 -68.81
C ARG A 150 -24.37 2.32 -70.10
N ARG A 151 -23.11 2.74 -70.16
CA ARG A 151 -22.51 3.28 -71.40
C ARG A 151 -22.49 2.23 -72.50
N GLU A 152 -22.07 1.01 -72.16
CA GLU A 152 -22.08 -0.13 -73.08
C GLU A 152 -23.50 -0.42 -73.59
N ALA A 153 -24.48 -0.51 -72.69
CA ALA A 153 -25.88 -0.71 -73.05
C ALA A 153 -26.42 0.43 -73.94
N SER A 154 -26.05 1.67 -73.67
CA SER A 154 -26.45 2.82 -74.50
C SER A 154 -25.82 2.77 -75.89
N SER A 155 -24.56 2.35 -76.01
CA SER A 155 -23.89 2.17 -77.31
C SER A 155 -24.54 1.05 -78.11
N ALA A 156 -24.77 -0.10 -77.47
CA ALA A 156 -25.45 -1.23 -78.10
C ALA A 156 -26.88 -0.87 -78.58
N THR A 157 -27.61 -0.07 -77.80
CA THR A 157 -28.95 0.42 -78.21
C THR A 157 -28.87 1.34 -79.43
N ALA A 158 -27.88 2.23 -79.47
CA ALA A 158 -27.67 3.15 -80.58
C ALA A 158 -27.33 2.42 -81.88
N GLU A 159 -26.47 1.40 -81.81
CA GLU A 159 -26.14 0.51 -82.93
C GLU A 159 -27.37 -0.26 -83.43
N LEU A 160 -28.22 -0.76 -82.53
CA LEU A 160 -29.44 -1.51 -82.89
C LEU A 160 -30.53 -0.62 -83.51
N THR A 161 -30.55 0.66 -83.17
CA THR A 161 -31.62 1.60 -83.59
C THR A 161 -31.19 2.54 -84.72
N ASP A 162 -29.95 2.41 -85.21
CA ASP A 162 -29.31 3.30 -86.19
C ASP A 162 -29.41 4.78 -85.76
N THR A 163 -29.21 5.03 -84.46
CA THR A 163 -29.20 6.37 -83.87
C THR A 163 -27.83 6.71 -83.28
N ALA A 164 -27.59 7.99 -83.01
CA ALA A 164 -26.35 8.41 -82.37
C ALA A 164 -26.32 7.97 -80.89
N ALA A 165 -25.17 7.46 -80.44
CA ALA A 165 -24.98 7.06 -79.04
C ALA A 165 -25.12 8.26 -78.09
N VAL A 166 -25.87 8.06 -77.00
CA VAL A 166 -25.99 9.06 -75.92
C VAL A 166 -24.68 9.08 -75.13
N LEU A 167 -23.88 10.12 -75.35
CA LEU A 167 -22.56 10.28 -74.73
C LEU A 167 -22.62 10.50 -73.21
N HIS A 168 -23.76 10.96 -72.68
CA HIS A 168 -23.92 11.26 -71.27
C HIS A 168 -25.16 10.56 -70.69
N VAL A 169 -24.98 9.34 -70.19
CA VAL A 169 -26.01 8.63 -69.41
C VAL A 169 -25.94 9.10 -67.95
N PRO A 170 -26.94 9.84 -67.43
CA PRO A 170 -26.95 10.25 -66.03
C PRO A 170 -27.10 9.02 -65.11
N MET A 171 -26.30 8.97 -64.04
CA MET A 171 -26.35 7.89 -63.06
C MET A 171 -26.58 8.45 -61.65
N PRO A 172 -27.40 7.79 -60.81
CA PRO A 172 -27.46 8.08 -59.39
C PRO A 172 -26.11 7.74 -58.73
N SER A 173 -25.34 8.76 -58.33
CA SER A 173 -24.06 8.60 -57.62
C SER A 173 -24.28 8.48 -56.11
N TRP A 174 -25.10 7.53 -55.67
CA TRP A 174 -25.53 7.42 -54.27
C TRP A 174 -24.39 7.27 -53.26
N ALA A 175 -23.43 6.39 -53.50
CA ALA A 175 -22.26 6.20 -52.65
C ALA A 175 -21.33 7.42 -52.73
N SER A 176 -21.01 7.92 -53.93
CA SER A 176 -20.15 9.11 -54.07
C SER A 176 -20.77 10.36 -53.43
N ALA A 177 -22.06 10.63 -53.65
CA ALA A 177 -22.77 11.74 -53.02
C ALA A 177 -22.88 11.58 -51.49
N ARG A 178 -23.05 10.35 -50.98
CA ARG A 178 -23.09 10.10 -49.53
C ARG A 178 -21.72 10.28 -48.87
N ILE A 179 -20.64 9.85 -49.54
CA ILE A 179 -19.27 10.04 -49.09
C ILE A 179 -18.91 11.53 -49.09
N GLU A 180 -19.21 12.25 -50.17
CA GLU A 180 -18.90 13.68 -50.31
C GLU A 180 -19.63 14.55 -49.28
N ARG A 181 -20.86 14.17 -48.90
CA ARG A 181 -21.63 14.86 -47.87
C ARG A 181 -21.16 14.59 -46.44
N SER A 182 -20.29 13.59 -46.21
CA SER A 182 -19.78 13.25 -44.88
C SER A 182 -18.27 13.43 -44.82
N ALA A 183 -17.82 14.45 -44.07
CA ALA A 183 -16.40 14.72 -43.85
C ALA A 183 -15.67 13.48 -43.28
N VAL A 184 -16.34 12.74 -42.38
CA VAL A 184 -15.80 11.52 -41.75
C VAL A 184 -15.58 10.41 -42.78
N LEU A 185 -16.56 10.13 -43.64
CA LEU A 185 -16.41 9.09 -44.67
C LEU A 185 -15.36 9.48 -45.72
N CYS A 186 -15.27 10.78 -46.05
CA CYS A 186 -14.21 11.30 -46.90
C CYS A 186 -12.82 11.09 -46.30
N ALA A 187 -12.63 11.37 -45.00
CA ALA A 187 -11.37 11.20 -44.30
C ALA A 187 -10.96 9.71 -44.19
N ILE A 188 -11.90 8.83 -43.81
CA ILE A 188 -11.68 7.38 -43.77
C ILE A 188 -11.29 6.85 -45.16
N LEU A 189 -12.02 7.23 -46.21
CA LEU A 189 -11.71 6.79 -47.58
C LEU A 189 -10.29 7.21 -48.01
N ARG A 190 -9.88 8.43 -47.64
CA ARG A 190 -8.57 9.00 -47.99
C ARG A 190 -7.44 8.55 -47.05
N GLY A 191 -7.74 7.82 -45.98
CA GLY A 191 -6.75 7.43 -44.98
C GLY A 191 -6.07 8.62 -44.30
N ARG A 192 -6.83 9.69 -44.02
CA ARG A 192 -6.35 10.86 -43.27
C ARG A 192 -6.79 10.74 -41.82
N ASP A 193 -5.97 11.23 -40.91
CA ASP A 193 -6.35 11.42 -39.51
C ASP A 193 -7.61 12.30 -39.45
N LEU A 194 -8.60 11.85 -38.65
CA LEU A 194 -9.91 12.49 -38.47
C LEU A 194 -9.82 13.72 -37.57
#